data_AF-A0A354XNY4-F1
#
_entry.id   AF-A0A354XNY4-F1
#
_cell.length_a   1.000
_cell.length_b   1.000
_cell.length_c   1.000
_cell.angle_alpha   90.00
_cell.angle_beta   90.00
_cell.angle_gamma   90.00
#
_symmetry.space_group_name_H-M   'P 1'
#
loop_
_entity.id
_entity.type
_entity.pdbx_description
1 polymer ?
#
loop_
_entity_poly.entity_id
_entity_poly.type
_entity_poly.pdbx_seq_one_letter_code
_entity_poly.pdbx_strand_id
1 'polypeptide(L)'
;DDAYGLGDWQVIDSSEAGMLAELSARVPNEKWMVFLGWEPHPMNTNFEMAYLSDADDYFGPNLGGATVYTNTRTGFVESCPNVGELLSNMTFTLEMENQLMSAIMDEGVEPREAARDYLSAHPDVLEAWL
;
A
#
# COMPACT_ATOMS: atom_id res chain seq x y z
N ASP A 1 13.15 -12.10 -20.58
CA ASP A 1 14.59 -11.85 -20.46
C ASP A 1 15.04 -12.03 -19.03
N ASP A 2 16.27 -12.51 -18.81
CA ASP A 2 16.91 -12.55 -17.49
C ASP A 2 17.60 -11.20 -17.23
N ALA A 3 16.80 -10.18 -16.95
CA ALA A 3 17.22 -8.78 -16.98
C ALA A 3 18.33 -8.43 -15.98
N TYR A 4 18.36 -9.13 -14.85
CA TYR A 4 19.26 -8.87 -13.72
C TYR A 4 20.11 -10.08 -13.33
N GLY A 5 20.15 -11.13 -14.15
CA GLY A 5 20.91 -12.34 -13.85
C GLY A 5 20.36 -13.13 -12.66
N LEU A 6 19.04 -13.13 -12.47
CA LEU A 6 18.35 -13.76 -11.35
C LEU A 6 17.75 -15.13 -11.73
N GLY A 7 18.21 -15.75 -12.83
CA GLY A 7 17.62 -16.99 -13.36
C GLY A 7 17.53 -18.18 -12.39
N ASP A 8 18.41 -18.25 -11.38
CA ASP A 8 18.38 -19.30 -10.34
C ASP A 8 17.55 -18.91 -9.10
N TRP A 9 16.98 -17.70 -9.07
CA TRP A 9 16.14 -17.23 -7.98
C TRP A 9 14.73 -17.82 -8.09
N GLN A 10 14.13 -18.04 -6.93
CA GLN A 10 12.74 -18.50 -6.82
C GLN A 10 11.90 -17.41 -6.16
N VAL A 11 10.79 -17.04 -6.80
CA VAL A 11 9.75 -16.22 -6.17
C VAL A 11 8.95 -17.12 -5.23
N ILE A 12 8.88 -16.72 -3.95
CA ILE A 12 8.10 -17.42 -2.93
C ILE A 12 6.76 -16.69 -2.78
N ASP A 13 5.72 -17.23 -3.43
CA ASP A 13 4.37 -16.65 -3.36
C ASP A 13 3.75 -16.89 -1.98
N SER A 14 3.25 -15.82 -1.35
CA SER A 14 2.55 -15.90 -0.07
C SER A 14 1.47 -14.82 0.04
N SER A 15 1.55 -13.97 1.05
CA SER A 15 0.70 -12.80 1.27
C SER A 15 1.56 -11.69 1.86
N GLU A 16 1.05 -10.46 1.90
CA GLU A 16 1.69 -9.35 2.62
C GLU A 16 2.04 -9.75 4.07
N ALA A 17 1.07 -10.30 4.81
CA ALA A 17 1.31 -10.77 6.17
C ALA A 17 2.38 -11.87 6.24
N GLY A 18 2.40 -12.80 5.28
CA GLY A 18 3.42 -13.85 5.21
C GLY A 18 4.83 -13.31 4.93
N MET A 19 4.93 -12.37 3.98
CA MET A 19 6.17 -11.67 3.63
C MET A 19 6.73 -10.90 4.83
N LEU A 20 5.88 -10.12 5.53
CA LEU A 20 6.29 -9.32 6.68
C LEU A 20 6.66 -10.20 7.89
N ALA A 21 5.99 -11.33 8.08
CA ALA A 21 6.35 -12.29 9.13
C ALA A 21 7.73 -12.91 8.87
N GLU A 22 8.04 -13.28 7.62
CA GLU A 22 9.35 -13.80 7.24
C GLU A 22 10.45 -12.73 7.40
N LEU A 23 10.18 -11.49 6.96
CA LEU A 23 11.09 -10.36 7.16
C LEU A 23 11.37 -10.14 8.65
N SER A 24 10.33 -10.11 9.48
CA SER A 24 10.44 -9.95 10.94
C SER A 24 11.24 -11.06 11.61
N ALA A 25 11.16 -12.30 11.12
CA ALA A 25 11.93 -13.42 11.64
C ALA A 25 13.42 -13.37 11.23
N ARG A 26 13.73 -12.76 10.08
CA ARG A 26 15.09 -12.68 9.52
C ARG A 26 15.91 -11.52 10.06
N VAL A 27 15.30 -10.36 10.25
CA VAL A 27 15.97 -9.12 10.68
C VAL A 27 16.78 -9.29 11.98
N PRO A 28 16.27 -9.93 13.06
CA PRO A 28 17.03 -10.12 14.30
C PRO A 28 18.28 -10.99 14.14
N ASN A 29 18.35 -11.77 13.06
CA ASN A 29 19.48 -12.66 12.75
C ASN A 29 20.40 -12.07 11.67
N GLU A 30 20.24 -10.79 11.33
CA GLU A 30 21.01 -10.08 10.28
C GLU A 30 21.01 -10.81 8.93
N LYS A 31 19.91 -11.52 8.63
CA LYS A 31 19.74 -12.22 7.36
C LYS A 31 19.08 -11.30 6.35
N TRP A 32 19.76 -11.06 5.23
CA TRP A 32 19.19 -10.28 4.14
C TRP A 32 18.03 -11.02 3.45
N MET A 33 17.12 -10.23 2.87
CA MET A 33 16.00 -10.68 2.07
C MET A 33 15.72 -9.63 0.99
N VAL A 34 15.39 -10.07 -0.22
CA VAL A 34 14.78 -9.21 -1.25
C VAL A 34 13.30 -9.53 -1.28
N PHE A 35 12.46 -8.51 -1.27
CA PHE A 35 11.02 -8.62 -1.21
C PHE A 35 10.36 -7.44 -1.93
N LEU A 36 9.03 -7.49 -2.10
CA LEU A 36 8.28 -6.41 -2.70
C LEU A 36 8.01 -5.34 -1.64
N GLY A 37 8.59 -4.15 -1.80
CA GLY A 37 8.31 -2.98 -0.98
C GLY A 37 7.39 -2.00 -1.69
N TRP A 38 6.60 -1.25 -0.92
CA TRP A 38 5.77 -0.16 -1.44
C TRP A 38 5.52 0.90 -0.36
N GLU A 39 5.09 2.08 -0.80
CA GLU A 39 4.65 3.19 0.05
C GLU A 39 3.27 3.67 -0.42
N PRO A 40 2.35 4.04 0.50
CA PRO A 40 2.50 4.06 1.95
C PRO A 40 2.40 2.65 2.58
N HIS A 41 3.25 2.36 3.58
CA HIS A 41 3.19 1.12 4.37
C HIS A 41 4.10 1.20 5.63
N PRO A 42 3.68 0.68 6.82
CA PRO A 42 4.49 0.68 8.06
C PRO A 42 5.84 -0.04 7.95
N MET A 43 6.05 -0.85 6.92
CA MET A 43 7.34 -1.51 6.69
C MET A 43 8.49 -0.50 6.52
N ASN A 44 8.21 0.67 5.94
CA ASN A 44 9.19 1.73 5.69
C ASN A 44 9.68 2.39 6.99
N THR A 45 8.92 2.28 8.09
CA THR A 45 9.29 2.79 9.41
C THR A 45 9.75 1.68 10.35
N ASN A 46 9.19 0.48 10.21
CA ASN A 46 9.42 -0.64 11.13
C ASN A 46 10.68 -1.44 10.79
N PHE A 47 11.20 -1.33 9.56
CA PHE A 47 12.40 -2.03 9.11
C PHE A 47 13.41 -1.07 8.47
N GLU A 48 14.71 -1.35 8.69
CA GLU A 48 15.78 -0.72 7.92
C GLU A 48 15.86 -1.39 6.55
N MET A 49 15.30 -0.73 5.53
CA MET A 49 15.22 -1.25 4.16
C MET A 49 15.59 -0.17 3.14
N ALA A 50 15.94 -0.61 1.93
CA ALA A 50 16.21 0.26 0.80
C ALA A 50 15.52 -0.28 -0.46
N TYR A 51 14.96 0.63 -1.27
CA TYR A 51 14.47 0.30 -2.60
C TYR A 51 15.66 0.16 -3.56
N LEU A 52 15.67 -0.93 -4.34
CA LEU A 52 16.73 -1.19 -5.31
C LEU A 52 16.56 -0.26 -6.52
N SER A 53 17.66 0.38 -6.93
CA SER A 53 17.73 1.23 -8.14
C SER A 53 17.84 0.38 -9.41
N ASP A 54 17.87 1.07 -10.56
CA ASP A 54 18.13 0.47 -11.89
C ASP A 54 17.06 -0.53 -12.33
N ALA A 55 15.83 -0.37 -11.83
CA ALA A 55 14.68 -1.24 -12.12
C ALA A 55 13.56 -0.56 -12.91
N ASP A 56 13.84 0.61 -13.49
CA ASP A 56 12.84 1.52 -14.09
C ASP A 56 11.99 0.87 -15.18
N ASP A 57 12.58 0.01 -16.02
CA ASP A 57 11.87 -0.68 -17.10
C ASP A 57 10.84 -1.71 -16.61
N TYR A 58 10.91 -2.11 -15.34
CA TYR A 58 10.09 -3.18 -14.76
C TYR A 58 9.12 -2.67 -13.69
N PHE A 59 9.58 -1.76 -12.82
CA PHE A 59 8.77 -1.21 -11.73
C PHE A 59 8.31 0.23 -11.99
N GLY A 60 8.87 0.89 -13.02
CA GLY A 60 8.65 2.30 -13.30
C GLY A 60 9.77 3.19 -12.74
N PRO A 61 9.91 4.42 -13.27
CA PRO A 61 10.95 5.34 -12.86
C PRO A 61 10.77 5.81 -11.41
N ASN A 62 11.80 6.45 -10.86
CA ASN A 62 11.80 7.00 -9.49
C ASN A 62 11.51 5.93 -8.43
N LEU A 63 12.22 4.79 -8.51
CA LEU A 63 12.06 3.65 -7.58
C LEU A 63 10.67 3.02 -7.63
N GLY A 64 10.03 3.04 -8.81
CA GLY A 64 8.67 2.53 -8.98
C GLY A 64 7.58 3.49 -8.53
N GLY A 65 7.76 4.79 -8.77
CA GLY A 65 6.77 5.81 -8.46
C GLY A 65 5.40 5.44 -9.05
N ALA A 66 4.41 5.25 -8.17
CA ALA A 66 3.12 4.69 -8.51
C ALA A 66 1.95 5.64 -8.21
N THR A 67 0.82 5.36 -8.84
CA THR A 67 -0.47 6.02 -8.59
C THR A 67 -1.56 4.96 -8.47
N VAL A 68 -2.49 5.16 -7.54
CA VAL A 68 -3.60 4.23 -7.29
C VAL A 68 -4.89 4.87 -7.80
N TYR A 69 -5.70 4.10 -8.53
CA TYR A 69 -6.93 4.58 -9.17
C TYR A 69 -8.13 3.74 -8.77
N THR A 70 -9.29 4.40 -8.63
CA THR A 70 -10.59 3.76 -8.44
C THR A 70 -11.18 3.36 -9.79
N ASN A 71 -11.24 2.06 -10.07
CA ASN A 71 -11.85 1.53 -11.29
C ASN A 71 -13.30 1.10 -11.04
N THR A 72 -14.19 1.40 -11.98
CA THR A 72 -15.59 0.91 -11.97
C THR A 72 -15.88 0.10 -13.23
N ARG A 73 -16.91 -0.77 -13.19
CA ARG A 73 -17.37 -1.44 -14.41
C ARG A 73 -17.92 -0.40 -15.39
N THR A 74 -17.83 -0.67 -16.68
CA THR A 74 -18.43 0.19 -17.71
C THR A 74 -19.92 0.45 -17.43
N GLY A 75 -20.34 1.72 -17.53
CA GLY A 75 -21.71 2.14 -17.28
C GLY A 75 -22.10 2.27 -15.80
N PHE A 76 -21.18 2.05 -14.85
CA PHE A 76 -21.52 2.06 -13.42
C PHE A 76 -21.93 3.45 -12.93
N VAL A 77 -21.10 4.46 -13.20
CA VAL A 77 -21.29 5.84 -12.76
C VAL A 77 -22.59 6.41 -13.31
N GLU A 78 -22.95 6.09 -14.54
CA GLU A 78 -24.22 6.49 -15.17
C GLU A 78 -25.41 5.78 -14.56
N SER A 79 -25.27 4.49 -14.23
CA SER A 79 -26.34 3.70 -13.61
C SER A 79 -26.55 4.01 -12.13
N CYS A 80 -25.52 4.53 -11.45
CA CYS A 80 -25.50 4.79 -10.02
C CYS A 80 -24.88 6.18 -9.74
N PRO A 81 -25.50 7.27 -10.20
CA PRO A 81 -24.87 8.60 -10.22
C PRO A 81 -24.49 9.11 -8.82
N ASN A 82 -25.29 8.85 -7.79
CA ASN A 82 -24.95 9.25 -6.42
C ASN A 82 -23.69 8.58 -5.89
N VAL A 83 -23.52 7.27 -6.17
CA VAL A 83 -22.30 6.55 -5.77
C VAL A 83 -21.15 6.93 -6.70
N GLY A 84 -21.43 7.19 -7.97
CA GLY A 84 -20.47 7.67 -8.94
C GLY A 84 -19.82 9.00 -8.54
N GLU A 85 -20.61 9.94 -8.01
CA GLU A 85 -20.11 11.21 -7.46
C GLU A 85 -19.16 10.97 -6.29
N LEU A 86 -19.59 10.20 -5.29
CA LEU A 86 -18.74 9.83 -4.15
C LEU A 86 -17.41 9.20 -4.61
N LEU A 87 -17.45 8.21 -5.50
CA LEU A 87 -16.25 7.53 -5.99
C LEU A 87 -15.33 8.45 -6.81
N SER A 88 -15.88 9.50 -7.43
CA SER A 88 -15.11 10.49 -8.19
C SER A 88 -14.45 11.53 -7.28
N ASN A 89 -15.08 11.85 -6.16
CA ASN A 89 -14.56 12.79 -5.16
C ASN A 89 -13.61 12.12 -4.16
N MET A 90 -13.76 10.81 -3.96
CA MET A 90 -12.97 10.02 -3.01
C MET A 90 -11.50 9.91 -3.46
N THR A 91 -10.67 10.70 -2.79
CA THR A 91 -9.21 10.73 -2.95
C THR A 91 -8.54 10.52 -1.60
N PHE A 92 -7.33 9.95 -1.63
CA PHE A 92 -6.55 9.64 -0.44
C PHE A 92 -5.21 10.36 -0.49
N THR A 93 -4.65 10.62 0.69
CA THR A 93 -3.31 11.16 0.85
C THR A 93 -2.41 10.12 1.51
N LEU A 94 -1.10 10.18 1.26
CA LEU A 94 -0.13 9.31 1.91
C LEU A 94 -0.20 9.42 3.44
N GLU A 95 -0.44 10.62 3.96
CA GLU A 95 -0.59 10.86 5.39
C GLU A 95 -1.81 10.13 5.96
N MET A 96 -2.97 10.24 5.31
CA MET A 96 -4.19 9.54 5.72
C MET A 96 -3.98 8.02 5.73
N GLU A 97 -3.44 7.47 4.65
CA GLU A 97 -3.22 6.03 4.54
C GLU A 97 -2.22 5.53 5.59
N ASN A 98 -1.11 6.25 5.81
CA ASN A 98 -0.12 5.89 6.83
C ASN A 98 -0.72 5.86 8.24
N GLN A 99 -1.54 6.85 8.61
CA GLN A 99 -2.19 6.87 9.93
C GLN A 99 -3.17 5.70 10.10
N LEU A 100 -3.98 5.43 9.07
CA LEU A 100 -4.91 4.29 9.08
C LEU A 100 -4.16 2.96 9.18
N MET A 101 -3.07 2.78 8.43
CA MET A 101 -2.29 1.55 8.49
C MET A 101 -1.59 1.36 9.82
N SER A 102 -1.05 2.40 10.44
CA SER A 102 -0.42 2.29 11.76
C SER A 102 -1.45 1.88 12.82
N ALA A 103 -2.65 2.48 12.81
CA ALA A 103 -3.73 2.07 13.71
C ALA A 103 -4.09 0.58 13.54
N ILE A 104 -4.15 0.08 12.30
CA ILE A 104 -4.52 -1.31 12.02
C ILE A 104 -3.39 -2.28 12.36
N MET A 105 -2.16 -1.98 11.95
CA MET A 105 -1.05 -2.93 11.97
C MET A 105 -0.21 -2.84 13.25
N ASP A 106 0.02 -1.64 13.77
CA ASP A 106 0.86 -1.42 14.94
C ASP A 106 0.02 -1.41 16.24
N GLU A 107 -1.16 -0.77 16.21
CA GLU A 107 -2.05 -0.68 17.37
C GLU A 107 -3.09 -1.81 17.44
N GLY A 108 -3.31 -2.53 16.33
CA GLY A 108 -4.24 -3.66 16.27
C GLY A 108 -5.72 -3.27 16.26
N VAL A 109 -6.03 -2.05 15.82
CA VAL A 109 -7.42 -1.56 15.68
C VAL A 109 -8.09 -2.23 14.50
N GLU A 110 -9.36 -2.64 14.66
CA GLU A 110 -10.13 -3.21 13.55
C GLU A 110 -10.29 -2.19 12.40
N PRO A 111 -10.10 -2.57 11.12
CA PRO A 111 -10.06 -1.60 10.01
C PRO A 111 -11.27 -0.67 9.91
N ARG A 112 -12.47 -1.16 10.22
CA ARG A 112 -13.68 -0.33 10.22
C ARG A 112 -13.71 0.68 11.37
N GLU A 113 -13.17 0.31 12.52
CA GLU A 113 -13.05 1.20 13.67
C GLU A 113 -12.01 2.27 13.38
N ALA A 114 -10.83 1.90 12.89
CA ALA A 114 -9.78 2.84 12.48
C ALA A 114 -10.28 3.86 11.45
N ALA A 115 -10.97 3.41 10.40
CA ALA A 115 -11.55 4.30 9.40
C ALA A 115 -12.62 5.23 9.99
N ARG A 116 -13.46 4.72 10.90
CA ARG A 116 -14.51 5.52 11.55
C ARG A 116 -13.93 6.57 12.48
N ASP A 117 -12.93 6.20 13.27
CA ASP A 117 -12.27 7.10 14.21
C ASP A 117 -11.52 8.18 13.46
N TYR A 118 -10.82 7.82 12.38
CA TYR A 118 -10.16 8.77 11.49
C TYR A 118 -11.17 9.77 10.90
N LEU A 119 -12.26 9.29 10.28
CA LEU A 119 -13.28 10.19 9.71
C LEU A 119 -13.99 11.05 10.78
N SER A 120 -14.07 10.57 12.02
CA SER A 120 -14.63 11.35 13.14
C SER A 120 -13.68 12.46 13.60
N ALA A 121 -12.36 12.22 13.51
CA ALA A 121 -11.33 13.20 13.82
C ALA A 121 -11.07 14.19 12.65
N HIS A 122 -11.34 13.77 11.41
CA HIS A 122 -11.11 14.50 10.17
C HIS A 122 -12.41 14.68 9.36
N PRO A 123 -13.38 15.47 9.87
CA PRO A 123 -14.68 15.64 9.21
C PRO A 123 -14.57 16.32 7.84
N ASP A 124 -13.51 17.09 7.59
CA ASP A 124 -13.20 17.72 6.30
C ASP A 124 -13.01 16.71 5.17
N VAL A 125 -12.57 15.49 5.48
CA VAL A 125 -12.48 14.40 4.50
C VAL A 125 -13.86 14.03 3.97
N LEU A 126 -14.87 13.97 4.84
CA LEU A 126 -16.24 13.71 4.43
C LEU A 126 -16.83 14.88 3.65
N GLU A 127 -16.51 16.12 4.03
CA GLU A 127 -16.93 17.32 3.28
C GLU A 127 -16.35 17.36 1.86
N ALA A 128 -15.14 16.82 1.66
CA ALA A 128 -14.53 16.74 0.35
C ALA A 128 -15.11 15.59 -0.50
N TRP A 129 -15.47 14.47 0.11
CA TRP A 129 -15.95 13.28 -0.58
C TRP A 129 -17.47 13.31 -0.92
N LEU A 130 -18.28 14.06 -0.16
CA LEU A 130 -19.76 14.10 -0.26
C LEU A 130 -20.28 15.40 -0.88
#